data_AF-A0A0M3ILW9-F1
#
_entry.id   AF-A0A0M3ILW9-F1
#
_cell.length_a   1.000
_cell.length_b   1.000
_cell.length_c   1.000
_cell.angle_alpha   90.00
_cell.angle_beta   90.00
_cell.angle_gamma   90.00
#
_symmetry.space_group_name_H-M   'P 1'
#
loop_
_entity.id
_entity.type
_entity.pdbx_description
1 polymer ?
#
loop_
_entity_poly.entity_id
_entity_poly.type
_entity_poly.pdbx_seq_one_letter_code
_entity_poly.pdbx_strand_id
1 'polypeptide(L)'
;MQIVEWLSLPKEERPHLIMAYFNQPDTIGHFRQLEQELDAQLIELDHLLNDLFTSLYSKDLLSCINILIVSDHGMQKLERRYYLNEYINTTGMIISSGVIARIRLADSGITLDELKQHFRCSNNGTQYRIYDNMHIPKRYHYAHSDRIGDLILEGMPGVILFGDKGSDVGVVADHGYDYLADSMHAIFYARGPDIKPKSLIEPFQNVELFNLIIDINSDIFSTDLLGLPNIFPNNGTYGRLHEVLINPPKKITHRQSMQLYKCSANGQSRPPRMTSCDIGCEKVAEEVTSSLSACPSVPSLNVTGFYPDVISYCHVSLCPVTVLLSMSRLDAHSLTIYEPLSVIDMQPQRSEVQMCTFLYDQFSVDCEQWNTKRYIATASRLRYHSLFTNTHSKYNNIDRVQTLLFDSFINGPFAHLQNLTQMCIRKYGRLMVITGNIFDYDNNGIADSNDVFRREVDGELLRERPSHIFRILLRCNDSRWSADNQTCRDVSETRALAFILPNVPDDLNCLEPMEYLFVNTARIRDIELLTGLEFFIDRNRYDENVAVRMRTYIQQNLWEC
;
A
#
# COMPACT_ATOMS: atom_id res chain seq x y z
N MET A 1 -31.95 7.61 -30.33
CA MET A 1 -31.19 7.30 -29.09
C MET A 1 -30.17 8.40 -28.92
N GLN A 2 -30.26 9.15 -27.81
CA GLN A 2 -29.60 10.44 -27.62
C GLN A 2 -28.08 10.45 -27.89
N ILE A 3 -27.36 9.39 -27.48
CA ILE A 3 -25.91 9.26 -27.71
C ILE A 3 -25.56 9.33 -29.21
N VAL A 4 -26.31 8.61 -30.04
CA VAL A 4 -26.09 8.57 -31.50
C VAL A 4 -26.47 9.90 -32.14
N GLU A 5 -27.49 10.58 -31.63
CA GLU A 5 -27.88 11.91 -32.09
C GLU A 5 -26.79 12.94 -31.80
N TRP A 6 -26.22 12.94 -30.59
CA TRP A 6 -25.08 13.80 -30.26
C TRP A 6 -23.86 13.54 -31.15
N LEU A 7 -23.51 12.27 -31.38
CA LEU A 7 -22.41 11.90 -32.28
C LEU A 7 -22.68 12.24 -33.75
N SER A 8 -23.93 12.47 -34.12
CA SER A 8 -24.35 12.86 -35.47
C SER A 8 -24.40 14.38 -35.68
N LEU A 9 -24.18 15.19 -34.65
CA LEU A 9 -24.16 16.65 -34.76
C LEU A 9 -23.06 17.15 -35.70
N PRO A 10 -23.18 18.38 -36.25
CA PRO A 10 -22.08 19.06 -36.93
C PRO A 10 -20.81 19.08 -36.08
N LYS A 11 -19.63 19.09 -36.72
CA LYS A 11 -18.32 18.92 -36.05
C LYS A 11 -18.13 19.93 -34.90
N GLU A 12 -18.65 21.13 -35.07
CA GLU A 12 -18.52 22.29 -34.19
C GLU A 12 -19.38 22.16 -32.93
N GLU A 13 -20.43 21.34 -32.96
CA GLU A 13 -21.36 21.10 -31.85
C GLU A 13 -21.23 19.69 -31.26
N ARG A 14 -20.53 18.79 -31.96
CA ARG A 14 -20.39 17.39 -31.59
C ARG A 14 -19.51 17.25 -30.35
N PRO A 15 -20.00 16.63 -29.26
CA PRO A 15 -19.19 16.41 -28.07
C PRO A 15 -18.11 15.35 -28.33
N HIS A 16 -16.93 15.54 -27.74
CA HIS A 16 -15.81 14.58 -27.79
C HIS A 16 -15.84 13.55 -26.65
N LEU A 17 -16.53 13.86 -25.55
CA LEU A 17 -16.74 12.95 -24.43
C LEU A 17 -18.24 12.85 -24.14
N ILE A 18 -18.75 11.62 -24.10
CA ILE A 18 -20.14 11.31 -23.71
C ILE A 18 -20.06 10.29 -22.59
N MET A 19 -20.67 10.62 -21.44
CA MET A 19 -20.85 9.70 -20.33
C MET A 19 -22.33 9.35 -20.22
N ALA A 20 -22.64 8.06 -20.19
CA ALA A 20 -23.99 7.53 -20.00
C ALA A 20 -23.99 6.58 -18.81
N TYR A 21 -25.03 6.68 -17.99
CA TYR A 21 -25.18 5.91 -16.76
C TYR A 21 -26.52 5.17 -16.78
N PHE A 22 -26.49 3.92 -16.33
CA PHE A 22 -27.67 3.08 -16.13
C PHE A 22 -27.67 2.63 -14.67
N ASN A 23 -28.79 2.82 -13.98
CA ASN A 23 -28.95 2.41 -12.58
C ASN A 23 -29.16 0.90 -12.39
N GLN A 24 -29.17 0.14 -13.49
CA GLN A 24 -29.32 -1.31 -13.48
C GLN A 24 -27.97 -1.95 -13.84
N PRO A 25 -27.63 -3.12 -13.27
CA PRO A 25 -28.50 -3.99 -12.46
C PRO A 25 -28.50 -3.66 -10.95
N ASP A 26 -27.91 -2.54 -10.53
CA ASP A 26 -27.79 -2.18 -9.11
C ASP A 26 -29.14 -2.13 -8.37
N THR A 27 -30.12 -1.41 -8.93
CA THR A 27 -31.43 -1.26 -8.28
C THR A 27 -32.16 -2.59 -8.11
N ILE A 28 -32.15 -3.46 -9.14
CA ILE A 28 -32.77 -4.79 -9.02
C ILE A 28 -32.02 -5.64 -7.99
N GLY A 29 -30.68 -5.55 -7.95
CA GLY A 29 -29.83 -6.25 -7.00
C GLY A 29 -30.16 -5.92 -5.55
N HIS A 30 -30.37 -4.64 -5.24
CA HIS A 30 -30.71 -4.19 -3.88
C HIS A 30 -32.06 -4.69 -3.35
N PHE A 31 -33.07 -4.85 -4.21
CA PHE A 31 -34.46 -5.01 -3.74
C PHE A 31 -35.14 -6.32 -4.13
N ARG A 32 -34.59 -7.08 -5.08
CA ARG A 32 -35.20 -8.32 -5.57
C ARG A 32 -34.46 -9.55 -5.11
N GLN A 33 -35.20 -10.55 -4.64
CA GLN A 33 -34.64 -11.78 -4.10
C GLN A 33 -34.52 -12.90 -5.14
N LEU A 34 -35.31 -12.84 -6.21
CA LEU A 34 -35.35 -13.89 -7.23
C LEU A 34 -34.27 -13.64 -8.28
N GLU A 35 -33.36 -14.60 -8.43
CA GLU A 35 -32.29 -14.57 -9.43
C GLU A 35 -32.82 -14.33 -10.86
N GLN A 36 -34.00 -14.87 -11.17
CA GLN A 36 -34.67 -14.67 -12.46
C GLN A 36 -34.99 -13.20 -12.78
N GLU A 37 -35.26 -12.37 -11.76
CA GLU A 37 -35.51 -10.93 -11.96
C GLU A 37 -34.22 -10.19 -12.33
N LEU A 38 -33.09 -10.61 -11.75
CA LEU A 38 -31.76 -10.10 -12.11
C LEU A 38 -31.38 -10.53 -13.53
N ASP A 39 -31.56 -11.81 -13.87
CA ASP A 39 -31.30 -12.33 -15.21
C ASP A 39 -32.10 -11.59 -16.28
N ALA A 40 -33.39 -11.37 -16.04
CA ALA A 40 -34.24 -10.60 -16.94
C ALA A 40 -33.73 -9.16 -17.12
N GLN A 41 -33.30 -8.51 -16.03
CA GLN A 41 -32.74 -7.16 -16.10
C GLN A 41 -31.40 -7.11 -16.85
N LEU A 42 -30.57 -8.13 -16.73
CA LEU A 42 -29.31 -8.26 -17.49
C LEU A 42 -29.57 -8.46 -18.98
N ILE A 43 -30.59 -9.24 -19.36
CA ILE A 43 -31.02 -9.42 -20.75
C ILE A 43 -31.49 -8.08 -21.35
N GLU A 44 -32.27 -7.29 -20.60
CA GLU A 44 -32.70 -5.96 -21.05
C GLU A 44 -31.52 -4.99 -21.25
N LEU A 45 -30.51 -5.05 -20.37
CA LEU A 45 -29.28 -4.26 -20.53
C LEU A 45 -28.48 -4.70 -21.77
N ASP A 46 -28.38 -6.00 -22.02
CA ASP A 46 -27.72 -6.53 -23.21
C ASP A 46 -28.44 -6.10 -24.50
N HIS A 47 -29.78 -6.17 -24.53
CA HIS A 47 -30.57 -5.66 -25.65
C HIS A 47 -30.34 -4.16 -25.88
N LEU A 48 -30.29 -3.36 -24.83
CA LEU A 48 -30.03 -1.92 -24.93
C LEU A 48 -28.62 -1.63 -25.48
N LEU A 49 -27.61 -2.39 -25.05
CA LEU A 49 -26.26 -2.29 -25.61
C LEU A 49 -26.27 -2.72 -27.08
N ASN A 50 -26.94 -3.80 -27.44
CA ASN A 50 -27.07 -4.24 -28.83
C ASN A 50 -27.72 -3.17 -29.72
N ASP A 51 -28.77 -2.50 -29.25
CA ASP A 51 -29.42 -1.39 -29.96
C ASP A 51 -28.45 -0.21 -30.14
N LEU A 52 -27.65 0.11 -29.12
CA LEU A 52 -26.62 1.13 -29.21
C LEU A 52 -25.55 0.79 -30.25
N PHE A 53 -24.99 -0.42 -30.18
CA PHE A 53 -23.97 -0.88 -31.13
C PHE A 53 -24.51 -0.97 -32.56
N THR A 54 -25.74 -1.45 -32.74
CA THR A 54 -26.41 -1.52 -34.04
C THR A 54 -26.62 -0.12 -34.64
N SER A 55 -27.06 0.83 -33.81
CA SER A 55 -27.27 2.21 -34.24
C SER A 55 -25.95 2.89 -34.63
N LEU A 56 -24.90 2.72 -33.83
CA LEU A 56 -23.56 3.23 -34.13
C LEU A 56 -22.99 2.63 -35.41
N TYR A 57 -23.20 1.33 -35.62
CA TYR A 57 -22.78 0.65 -36.84
C TYR A 57 -23.53 1.17 -38.07
N SER A 58 -24.86 1.32 -38.00
CA SER A 58 -25.66 1.84 -39.13
C SER A 58 -25.37 3.28 -39.54
N LYS A 59 -24.65 4.03 -38.69
CA LYS A 59 -24.23 5.42 -38.91
C LYS A 59 -22.74 5.55 -39.25
N ASP A 60 -22.04 4.43 -39.46
CA ASP A 60 -20.59 4.38 -39.69
C ASP A 60 -19.76 5.05 -38.57
N LEU A 61 -20.30 5.08 -37.35
CA LEU A 61 -19.65 5.69 -36.18
C LEU A 61 -18.83 4.67 -35.39
N LEU A 62 -19.22 3.39 -35.41
CA LEU A 62 -18.66 2.36 -34.53
C LEU A 62 -17.14 2.14 -34.72
N SER A 63 -16.60 2.38 -35.92
CA SER A 63 -15.16 2.29 -36.19
C SER A 63 -14.38 3.55 -35.82
N CYS A 64 -15.07 4.65 -35.50
CA CYS A 64 -14.48 5.98 -35.33
C CYS A 64 -14.42 6.43 -33.87
N ILE A 65 -15.05 5.70 -32.95
CA ILE A 65 -15.14 6.09 -31.53
C ILE A 65 -14.51 5.03 -30.62
N ASN A 66 -13.94 5.50 -29.51
CA ASN A 66 -13.56 4.65 -28.39
C ASN A 66 -14.74 4.56 -27.42
N ILE A 67 -15.08 3.34 -27.03
CA ILE A 67 -16.18 3.00 -26.12
C ILE A 67 -15.56 2.24 -24.95
N LEU A 68 -15.80 2.74 -23.74
CA LEU A 68 -15.47 2.07 -22.49
C LEU A 68 -16.80 1.68 -21.81
N ILE A 69 -16.93 0.43 -21.40
CA ILE A 69 -18.04 -0.07 -20.60
C ILE A 69 -17.46 -0.48 -19.25
N VAL A 70 -17.92 0.17 -18.19
CA VAL A 70 -17.41 -0.01 -16.83
C VAL A 70 -18.56 -0.16 -15.85
N SER A 71 -18.28 -0.71 -14.66
CA SER A 71 -19.15 -0.57 -13.49
C SER A 71 -18.39 0.19 -12.40
N ASP A 72 -19.14 0.80 -11.48
CA ASP A 72 -18.62 1.42 -10.27
C ASP A 72 -18.24 0.38 -9.22
N HIS A 73 -19.05 -0.68 -9.06
CA HIS A 73 -18.83 -1.79 -8.12
C HIS A 73 -19.55 -3.07 -8.57
N GLY A 74 -19.38 -4.12 -7.76
CA GLY A 74 -20.20 -5.33 -7.79
C GLY A 74 -21.38 -5.28 -6.81
N MET A 75 -21.90 -6.44 -6.39
CA MET A 75 -23.07 -6.57 -5.52
C MET A 75 -22.96 -7.84 -4.66
N GLN A 76 -23.28 -7.74 -3.36
CA GLN A 76 -23.20 -8.85 -2.41
C GLN A 76 -24.54 -9.06 -1.69
N LYS A 77 -25.06 -10.29 -1.75
CA LYS A 77 -26.27 -10.67 -1.02
C LYS A 77 -26.07 -10.56 0.48
N LEU A 78 -27.05 -9.98 1.18
CA LEU A 78 -27.04 -9.81 2.63
C LEU A 78 -27.58 -11.05 3.34
N GLU A 79 -26.91 -11.42 4.42
CA GLU A 79 -27.22 -12.57 5.28
C GLU A 79 -27.50 -12.16 6.72
N ARG A 80 -26.84 -11.10 7.20
CA ARG A 80 -26.93 -10.69 8.61
C ARG A 80 -26.98 -9.17 8.77
N ARG A 81 -27.78 -8.73 9.75
CA ARG A 81 -27.99 -7.33 10.11
C ARG A 81 -27.63 -7.10 11.57
N TYR A 82 -26.96 -5.99 11.85
CA TYR A 82 -26.66 -5.54 13.20
C TYR A 82 -27.28 -4.17 13.44
N TYR A 83 -27.85 -3.96 14.64
CA TYR A 83 -28.40 -2.67 15.06
C TYR A 83 -27.57 -2.15 16.24
N LEU A 84 -26.80 -1.09 16.04
CA LEU A 84 -25.79 -0.64 17.00
C LEU A 84 -26.40 -0.22 18.35
N ASN A 85 -27.61 0.32 18.34
CA ASN A 85 -28.35 0.67 19.57
C ASN A 85 -28.74 -0.53 20.45
N GLU A 86 -28.65 -1.77 19.95
CA GLU A 86 -28.84 -2.99 20.74
C GLU A 86 -27.56 -3.39 21.50
N TYR A 87 -26.40 -2.83 21.14
CA TYR A 87 -25.09 -3.15 21.73
C TYR A 87 -24.46 -2.00 22.52
N ILE A 88 -24.70 -0.75 22.11
CA ILE A 88 -24.19 0.47 22.72
C ILE A 88 -25.28 1.53 22.90
N ASN A 89 -25.07 2.47 23.82
CA ASN A 89 -25.87 3.69 23.85
C ASN A 89 -25.42 4.63 22.72
N THR A 90 -26.29 4.84 21.73
CA THR A 90 -26.01 5.66 20.55
C THR A 90 -26.41 7.14 20.71
N THR A 91 -26.87 7.55 21.91
CA THR A 91 -27.24 8.94 22.18
C THR A 91 -26.07 9.89 21.91
N GLY A 92 -26.32 10.97 21.18
CA GLY A 92 -25.29 11.96 20.83
C GLY A 92 -24.26 11.47 19.81
N MET A 93 -24.51 10.34 19.15
CA MET A 93 -23.72 9.86 18.01
C MET A 93 -24.45 10.13 16.69
N ILE A 94 -23.70 10.47 15.64
CA ILE A 94 -24.19 10.51 14.27
C ILE A 94 -23.73 9.22 13.60
N ILE A 95 -24.69 8.38 13.20
CA ILE A 95 -24.41 7.06 12.61
C ILE A 95 -24.86 7.07 11.14
N SER A 96 -23.91 6.85 10.24
CA SER A 96 -24.18 6.52 8.84
C SER A 96 -24.24 5.00 8.73
N SER A 97 -25.45 4.44 8.59
CA SER A 97 -25.68 3.01 8.37
C SER A 97 -25.17 2.54 7.00
N GLY A 98 -24.93 1.23 6.85
CA GLY A 98 -24.50 0.60 5.61
C GLY A 98 -23.59 -0.60 5.88
N VAL A 99 -23.06 -1.21 4.81
CA VAL A 99 -22.04 -2.28 4.95
C VAL A 99 -20.73 -1.73 5.49
N ILE A 100 -20.46 -0.44 5.28
CA ILE A 100 -19.43 0.34 5.99
C ILE A 100 -20.15 1.39 6.85
N ALA A 101 -20.47 1.02 8.09
CA ALA A 101 -21.07 1.97 9.01
C ALA A 101 -20.03 2.92 9.57
N ARG A 102 -20.40 4.19 9.76
CA ARG A 102 -19.51 5.23 10.28
C ARG A 102 -20.15 5.92 11.46
N ILE A 103 -19.37 6.08 12.52
CA ILE A 103 -19.79 6.74 13.76
C ILE A 103 -18.99 8.01 13.92
N ARG A 104 -19.70 9.14 14.06
CA ARG A 104 -19.13 10.40 14.54
C ARG A 104 -19.66 10.70 15.94
N LEU A 105 -18.76 10.93 16.87
CA LEU A 105 -19.04 11.38 18.22
C LEU A 105 -19.34 12.88 18.16
N ALA A 106 -20.60 13.24 18.41
CA ALA A 106 -21.00 14.64 18.64
C ALA A 106 -21.04 14.87 20.16
N ASP A 107 -22.23 15.06 20.73
CA ASP A 107 -22.41 15.25 22.17
C ASP A 107 -22.70 13.93 22.89
N SER A 108 -21.92 12.88 22.58
CA SER A 108 -22.16 11.52 23.06
C SER A 108 -21.80 11.28 24.53
N GLY A 109 -20.97 12.15 25.10
CA GLY A 109 -20.46 12.01 26.47
C GLY A 109 -19.44 10.88 26.67
N ILE A 110 -19.01 10.21 25.60
CA ILE A 110 -17.94 9.20 25.63
C ILE A 110 -16.79 9.60 24.71
N THR A 111 -15.61 9.06 25.00
CA THR A 111 -14.40 9.22 24.19
C THR A 111 -14.31 8.14 23.10
N LEU A 112 -13.49 8.38 22.08
CA LEU A 112 -13.20 7.38 21.05
C LEU A 112 -12.56 6.12 21.62
N ASP A 113 -11.69 6.25 22.64
CA ASP A 113 -11.06 5.09 23.28
C ASP A 113 -12.07 4.22 24.03
N GLU A 114 -13.05 4.83 24.70
CA GLU A 114 -14.16 4.09 25.33
C GLU A 114 -15.01 3.36 24.27
N LEU A 115 -15.32 4.03 23.16
CA LEU A 115 -16.07 3.41 22.04
C LEU A 115 -15.30 2.23 21.44
N LYS A 116 -14.01 2.40 21.16
CA LYS A 116 -13.13 1.33 20.66
C LYS A 116 -13.13 0.15 21.60
N GLN A 117 -13.01 0.38 22.91
CA GLN A 117 -13.00 -0.70 23.89
C GLN A 117 -14.33 -1.48 23.94
N HIS A 118 -15.46 -0.86 23.62
CA HIS A 118 -16.76 -1.53 23.57
C HIS A 118 -16.87 -2.52 22.40
N PHE A 119 -16.27 -2.19 21.25
CA PHE A 119 -16.29 -3.05 20.06
C PHE A 119 -15.06 -3.95 19.91
N ARG A 120 -13.99 -3.70 20.67
CA ARG A 120 -12.72 -4.40 20.56
C ARG A 120 -12.92 -5.90 20.65
N CYS A 121 -12.47 -6.61 19.61
CA CYS A 121 -12.54 -8.06 19.50
C CYS A 121 -13.96 -8.65 19.66
N SER A 122 -15.01 -7.85 19.46
CA SER A 122 -16.42 -8.22 19.66
C SER A 122 -16.86 -9.46 18.87
N ASN A 123 -16.20 -9.75 17.75
CA ASN A 123 -16.50 -10.88 16.89
C ASN A 123 -15.23 -11.49 16.24
N ASN A 124 -14.04 -11.18 16.79
CA ASN A 124 -12.74 -11.54 16.21
C ASN A 124 -12.60 -11.18 14.71
N GLY A 125 -13.26 -10.10 14.28
CA GLY A 125 -13.27 -9.63 12.88
C GLY A 125 -14.01 -10.53 11.88
N THR A 126 -14.74 -11.56 12.33
CA THR A 126 -15.45 -12.52 11.47
C THR A 126 -16.80 -12.05 10.93
N GLN A 127 -17.36 -10.99 11.51
CA GLN A 127 -18.67 -10.43 11.16
C GLN A 127 -18.54 -8.98 10.72
N TYR A 128 -17.78 -8.21 11.48
CA TYR A 128 -17.39 -6.86 11.12
C TYR A 128 -16.07 -6.51 11.78
N ARG A 129 -15.31 -5.63 11.13
CA ARG A 129 -14.06 -5.09 11.62
C ARG A 129 -14.24 -3.63 11.98
N ILE A 130 -13.53 -3.18 13.00
CA ILE A 130 -13.54 -1.79 13.44
C ILE A 130 -12.20 -1.13 13.13
N TYR A 131 -12.25 0.13 12.73
CA TYR A 131 -11.08 0.92 12.41
C TYR A 131 -11.23 2.37 12.89
N ASP A 132 -10.18 2.91 13.48
CA ASP A 132 -9.93 4.35 13.49
C ASP A 132 -8.92 4.70 12.39
N ASN A 133 -8.55 5.99 12.29
CA ASN A 133 -7.64 6.49 11.25
C ASN A 133 -6.25 5.81 11.26
N MET A 134 -5.78 5.32 12.41
CA MET A 134 -4.48 4.69 12.55
C MET A 134 -4.52 3.18 12.26
N HIS A 135 -5.65 2.52 12.50
CA HIS A 135 -5.79 1.07 12.32
C HIS A 135 -6.28 0.66 10.93
N ILE A 136 -6.89 1.58 10.17
CA ILE A 136 -7.43 1.27 8.85
C ILE A 136 -6.30 0.91 7.86
N PRO A 137 -6.45 -0.15 7.04
CA PRO A 137 -5.44 -0.53 6.06
C PRO A 137 -5.12 0.61 5.09
N LYS A 138 -3.84 0.95 4.96
CA LYS A 138 -3.41 2.09 4.13
C LYS A 138 -3.76 1.95 2.64
N ARG A 139 -3.96 0.73 2.14
CA ARG A 139 -4.45 0.48 0.77
C ARG A 139 -5.87 1.00 0.50
N TYR A 140 -6.64 1.35 1.53
CA TYR A 140 -7.97 1.95 1.37
C TYR A 140 -7.92 3.44 1.08
N HIS A 141 -6.87 4.16 1.50
CA HIS A 141 -6.78 5.63 1.40
C HIS A 141 -8.04 6.34 1.96
N TYR A 142 -8.58 5.82 3.07
CA TYR A 142 -9.87 6.22 3.64
C TYR A 142 -9.76 6.68 5.10
N ALA A 143 -8.92 7.68 5.37
CA ALA A 143 -8.69 8.21 6.73
C ALA A 143 -8.66 9.74 6.82
N HIS A 144 -8.14 10.44 5.80
CA HIS A 144 -7.90 11.88 5.84
C HIS A 144 -9.09 12.73 5.38
N SER A 145 -10.20 12.66 6.12
CA SER A 145 -11.36 13.54 5.92
C SER A 145 -12.31 13.52 7.12
N ASP A 146 -12.70 14.70 7.60
CA ASP A 146 -13.67 14.87 8.70
C ASP A 146 -15.06 14.24 8.40
N ARG A 147 -15.34 13.93 7.11
CA ARG A 147 -16.59 13.30 6.67
C ARG A 147 -16.63 11.78 6.89
N ILE A 148 -15.50 11.15 7.22
CA ILE A 148 -15.41 9.70 7.41
C ILE A 148 -15.94 9.29 8.80
N GLY A 149 -15.91 10.20 9.77
CA GLY A 149 -16.28 9.89 11.16
C GLY A 149 -15.08 9.45 11.98
N ASP A 150 -15.31 9.19 13.27
CA ASP A 150 -14.25 8.87 14.25
C ASP A 150 -13.96 7.35 14.32
N LEU A 151 -14.99 6.52 14.06
CA LEU A 151 -14.87 5.06 14.01
C LEU A 151 -15.64 4.49 12.83
N ILE A 152 -15.01 3.56 12.11
CA ILE A 152 -15.58 2.81 11.00
C ILE A 152 -15.87 1.38 11.45
N LEU A 153 -17.02 0.84 11.07
CA LEU A 153 -17.37 -0.56 11.18
C LEU A 153 -17.58 -1.13 9.77
N GLU A 154 -16.60 -1.89 9.30
CA GLU A 154 -16.64 -2.61 8.02
C GLU A 154 -17.29 -3.98 8.24
N GLY A 155 -18.47 -4.21 7.67
CA GLY A 155 -19.07 -5.55 7.63
C GLY A 155 -18.23 -6.51 6.79
N MET A 156 -18.19 -7.78 7.17
CA MET A 156 -17.71 -8.85 6.27
C MET A 156 -18.77 -9.12 5.19
N PRO A 157 -18.42 -9.68 4.01
CA PRO A 157 -19.38 -9.92 2.94
C PRO A 157 -20.67 -10.59 3.43
N GLY A 158 -21.82 -9.94 3.16
CA GLY A 158 -23.14 -10.38 3.63
C GLY A 158 -23.60 -9.75 4.95
N VAL A 159 -22.76 -8.96 5.62
CA VAL A 159 -23.10 -8.24 6.85
C VAL A 159 -23.38 -6.76 6.55
N ILE A 160 -24.44 -6.22 7.16
CA ILE A 160 -24.79 -4.80 7.13
C ILE A 160 -25.06 -4.28 8.54
N LEU A 161 -24.69 -3.03 8.81
CA LEU A 161 -24.82 -2.41 10.12
C LEU A 161 -25.69 -1.15 10.06
N PHE A 162 -26.60 -1.03 11.02
CA PHE A 162 -27.55 0.06 11.15
C PHE A 162 -27.45 0.72 12.52
N GLY A 163 -27.71 2.03 12.60
CA GLY A 163 -27.82 2.71 13.89
C GLY A 163 -28.93 2.11 14.76
N ASP A 164 -30.10 1.89 14.15
CA ASP A 164 -31.27 1.24 14.75
C ASP A 164 -32.18 0.62 13.68
N LYS A 165 -33.22 -0.09 14.11
CA LYS A 165 -34.22 -0.74 13.23
C LYS A 165 -35.01 0.23 12.36
N GLY A 166 -35.15 1.49 12.76
CA GLY A 166 -35.84 2.51 11.98
C GLY A 166 -35.03 2.97 10.76
N SER A 167 -33.70 2.83 10.82
CA SER A 167 -32.79 3.13 9.70
C SER A 167 -32.62 1.99 8.69
N ASP A 168 -33.19 0.81 8.94
CA ASP A 168 -33.12 -0.33 8.02
C ASP A 168 -34.15 -0.21 6.89
N VAL A 169 -33.65 0.00 5.68
CA VAL A 169 -34.44 0.17 4.45
C VAL A 169 -34.83 -1.15 3.78
N GLY A 170 -34.43 -2.29 4.35
CA GLY A 170 -34.88 -3.61 3.89
C GLY A 170 -34.25 -4.08 2.56
N VAL A 171 -33.07 -3.54 2.19
CA VAL A 171 -32.28 -4.03 1.05
C VAL A 171 -31.88 -5.50 1.25
N VAL A 172 -31.86 -6.31 0.19
CA VAL A 172 -31.54 -7.76 0.24
C VAL A 172 -30.12 -8.08 -0.20
N ALA A 173 -29.48 -7.14 -0.90
CA ALA A 173 -28.08 -7.13 -1.26
C ALA A 173 -27.56 -5.69 -1.12
N ASP A 174 -26.25 -5.54 -0.94
CA ASP A 174 -25.61 -4.23 -0.83
C ASP A 174 -24.15 -4.32 -1.29
N HIS A 175 -23.48 -3.18 -1.39
CA HIS A 175 -22.12 -3.05 -1.88
C HIS A 175 -21.34 -1.99 -1.08
N GLY A 176 -20.02 -2.02 -1.20
CA GLY A 176 -19.11 -1.12 -0.45
C GLY A 176 -18.16 -1.84 0.51
N TYR A 177 -18.20 -3.17 0.55
CA TYR A 177 -17.20 -3.99 1.24
C TYR A 177 -15.78 -3.75 0.70
N ASP A 178 -14.77 -4.36 1.35
CA ASP A 178 -13.41 -4.41 0.85
C ASP A 178 -13.37 -4.76 -0.66
N TYR A 179 -12.73 -3.91 -1.46
CA TYR A 179 -12.64 -4.08 -2.91
C TYR A 179 -11.88 -5.35 -3.33
N LEU A 180 -11.17 -6.02 -2.42
CA LEU A 180 -10.57 -7.32 -2.69
C LEU A 180 -11.61 -8.45 -2.74
N ALA A 181 -12.77 -8.29 -2.11
CA ALA A 181 -13.83 -9.29 -2.17
C ALA A 181 -14.34 -9.44 -3.61
N ASP A 182 -14.39 -10.69 -4.10
CA ASP A 182 -14.77 -11.00 -5.48
C ASP A 182 -16.13 -10.42 -5.88
N SER A 183 -17.09 -10.38 -4.94
CA SER A 183 -18.42 -9.80 -5.16
C SER A 183 -18.41 -8.28 -5.37
N MET A 184 -17.33 -7.58 -5.03
CA MET A 184 -17.16 -6.14 -5.24
C MET A 184 -16.44 -5.78 -6.54
N HIS A 185 -15.91 -6.77 -7.27
CA HIS A 185 -15.18 -6.51 -8.51
C HIS A 185 -16.12 -5.96 -9.59
N ALA A 186 -15.68 -4.89 -10.24
CA ALA A 186 -16.40 -4.24 -11.33
C ALA A 186 -15.94 -4.76 -12.70
N ILE A 187 -16.78 -4.56 -13.73
CA ILE A 187 -16.42 -4.88 -15.12
C ILE A 187 -15.63 -3.75 -15.77
N PHE A 188 -14.80 -4.12 -16.76
CA PHE A 188 -14.16 -3.20 -17.68
C PHE A 188 -14.06 -3.83 -19.08
N TYR A 189 -14.69 -3.20 -20.06
CA TYR A 189 -14.55 -3.53 -21.49
C TYR A 189 -14.20 -2.28 -22.26
N ALA A 190 -13.37 -2.43 -23.30
CA ALA A 190 -12.97 -1.33 -24.16
C ALA A 190 -12.97 -1.76 -25.63
N ARG A 191 -13.39 -0.86 -26.52
CA ARG A 191 -13.35 -1.04 -27.98
C ARG A 191 -13.18 0.30 -28.67
N GLY A 192 -12.36 0.36 -29.72
CA GLY A 192 -12.29 1.53 -30.58
C GLY A 192 -11.03 1.54 -31.44
N PRO A 193 -10.82 2.61 -32.22
CA PRO A 193 -9.65 2.76 -33.09
C PRO A 193 -8.32 2.81 -32.32
N ASP A 194 -8.32 3.23 -31.05
CA ASP A 194 -7.10 3.32 -30.22
C ASP A 194 -6.90 2.13 -29.29
N ILE A 195 -7.88 1.23 -29.19
CA ILE A 195 -7.88 0.11 -28.25
C ILE A 195 -7.35 -1.15 -28.93
N LYS A 196 -6.42 -1.85 -28.29
CA LYS A 196 -5.91 -3.12 -28.81
C LYS A 196 -7.04 -4.15 -28.93
N PRO A 197 -7.24 -4.75 -30.12
CA PRO A 197 -8.27 -5.76 -30.29
C PRO A 197 -7.90 -7.07 -29.60
N LYS A 198 -8.92 -7.84 -29.19
CA LYS A 198 -8.78 -9.23 -28.69
C LYS A 198 -7.73 -9.41 -27.59
N SER A 199 -7.67 -8.45 -26.68
CA SER A 199 -6.71 -8.44 -25.56
C SER A 199 -7.47 -8.63 -24.24
N LEU A 200 -6.90 -9.46 -23.36
CA LEU A 200 -7.29 -9.57 -21.96
C LEU A 200 -6.15 -8.98 -21.13
N ILE A 201 -6.48 -8.13 -20.17
CA ILE A 201 -5.50 -7.46 -19.30
C ILE A 201 -5.67 -7.95 -17.85
N GLU A 202 -4.61 -7.81 -17.06
CA GLU A 202 -4.65 -8.10 -15.64
C GLU A 202 -5.55 -7.11 -14.89
N PRO A 203 -6.18 -7.52 -13.77
CA PRO A 203 -6.96 -6.62 -12.93
C PRO A 203 -6.20 -5.34 -12.53
N PHE A 204 -6.96 -4.25 -12.39
CA PHE A 204 -6.44 -2.93 -12.04
C PHE A 204 -7.48 -2.15 -11.24
N GLN A 205 -7.08 -1.05 -10.60
CA GLN A 205 -8.00 -0.21 -9.82
C GLN A 205 -8.62 0.90 -10.69
N ASN A 206 -9.88 1.24 -10.43
CA ASN A 206 -10.60 2.27 -11.18
C ASN A 206 -9.95 3.67 -11.17
N VAL A 207 -9.11 3.98 -10.17
CA VAL A 207 -8.30 5.22 -10.13
C VAL A 207 -7.40 5.40 -11.35
N GLU A 208 -7.09 4.32 -12.07
CA GLU A 208 -6.27 4.34 -13.29
C GLU A 208 -7.05 4.80 -14.53
N LEU A 209 -8.38 4.76 -14.51
CA LEU A 209 -9.23 5.07 -15.67
C LEU A 209 -9.11 6.52 -16.13
N PHE A 210 -8.90 7.47 -15.20
CA PHE A 210 -8.74 8.87 -15.56
C PHE A 210 -7.56 9.07 -16.52
N ASN A 211 -6.40 8.45 -16.22
CA ASN A 211 -5.22 8.52 -17.07
C ASN A 211 -5.45 7.86 -18.44
N LEU A 212 -6.22 6.77 -18.49
CA LEU A 212 -6.59 6.15 -19.76
C LEU A 212 -7.49 7.07 -20.61
N ILE A 213 -8.50 7.70 -19.99
CA ILE A 213 -9.46 8.56 -20.70
C ILE A 213 -8.77 9.79 -21.30
N ILE A 214 -7.80 10.38 -20.60
CA ILE A 214 -7.00 11.49 -21.16
C ILE A 214 -6.02 10.99 -22.24
N ASP A 215 -5.42 9.80 -22.10
CA ASP A 215 -4.43 9.32 -23.07
C ASP A 215 -5.08 8.89 -24.41
N ILE A 216 -6.33 8.43 -24.38
CA ILE A 216 -7.12 8.08 -25.57
C ILE A 216 -7.29 9.34 -26.45
N ASN A 217 -6.97 9.24 -27.75
CA ASN A 217 -6.93 10.36 -28.72
C ASN A 217 -5.85 11.45 -28.48
N SER A 218 -4.78 11.18 -27.73
CA SER A 218 -3.64 12.10 -27.68
C SER A 218 -2.83 12.06 -28.99
N ASP A 219 -3.17 12.94 -29.93
CA ASP A 219 -2.32 13.19 -31.09
C ASP A 219 -0.95 13.75 -30.65
N ILE A 220 0.08 13.49 -31.45
CA ILE A 220 1.51 13.78 -31.25
C ILE A 220 1.84 15.26 -30.86
N PHE A 221 0.85 16.15 -30.87
CA PHE A 221 0.95 17.55 -30.48
C PHE A 221 0.14 17.86 -29.20
N SER A 222 0.72 17.55 -28.04
CA SER A 222 0.57 18.28 -26.75
C SER A 222 -0.82 18.46 -26.11
N THR A 223 -1.91 17.95 -26.66
CA THR A 223 -3.25 18.06 -26.06
C THR A 223 -4.02 16.75 -26.17
N ASP A 224 -4.57 16.29 -25.05
CA ASP A 224 -5.46 15.12 -24.98
C ASP A 224 -6.82 15.34 -25.68
N LEU A 225 -7.70 14.33 -25.63
CA LEU A 225 -9.09 14.34 -26.13
C LEU A 225 -9.90 15.60 -25.75
N LEU A 226 -9.53 16.27 -24.65
CA LEU A 226 -10.24 17.40 -24.08
C LEU A 226 -9.52 18.74 -24.32
N GLY A 227 -8.41 18.77 -25.05
CA GLY A 227 -7.59 19.97 -25.16
C GLY A 227 -6.88 20.32 -23.84
N LEU A 228 -6.86 19.37 -22.89
CA LEU A 228 -6.36 19.55 -21.54
C LEU A 228 -4.84 19.26 -21.53
N PRO A 229 -4.06 19.99 -20.71
CA PRO A 229 -2.70 19.61 -20.44
C PRO A 229 -2.70 18.25 -19.74
N ASN A 230 -1.81 17.34 -20.13
CA ASN A 230 -1.63 15.97 -19.58
C ASN A 230 -1.23 15.91 -18.07
N ILE A 231 -1.54 16.93 -17.27
CA ILE A 231 -1.02 17.15 -15.91
C ILE A 231 -2.14 17.61 -14.97
N PHE A 232 -3.24 16.87 -14.91
CA PHE A 232 -4.19 17.00 -13.80
C PHE A 232 -3.77 16.04 -12.67
N PRO A 233 -3.45 16.56 -11.46
CA PRO A 233 -3.10 15.71 -10.33
C PRO A 233 -4.22 14.71 -10.02
N ASN A 234 -3.88 13.43 -10.02
CA ASN A 234 -4.78 12.33 -9.67
C ASN A 234 -3.97 11.19 -9.03
N ASN A 235 -4.66 10.20 -8.45
CA ASN A 235 -4.00 9.09 -7.75
C ASN A 235 -3.64 7.89 -8.65
N GLY A 236 -4.07 7.90 -9.91
CA GLY A 236 -3.69 6.88 -10.88
C GLY A 236 -2.20 6.95 -11.20
N THR A 237 -1.60 5.79 -11.46
CA THR A 237 -0.22 5.68 -11.92
C THR A 237 -0.19 5.77 -13.44
N TYR A 238 0.25 6.92 -13.94
CA TYR A 238 0.40 7.15 -15.38
C TYR A 238 1.17 6.01 -16.05
N GLY A 239 0.68 5.56 -17.21
CA GLY A 239 1.25 4.42 -17.92
C GLY A 239 0.65 3.06 -17.55
N ARG A 240 -0.08 2.93 -16.42
CA ARG A 240 -0.61 1.63 -15.98
C ARG A 240 -1.51 0.96 -17.02
N LEU A 241 -2.31 1.75 -17.73
CA LEU A 241 -3.25 1.25 -18.75
C LEU A 241 -2.74 1.45 -20.19
N HIS A 242 -1.45 1.75 -20.40
CA HIS A 242 -0.87 1.83 -21.76
C HIS A 242 -0.91 0.50 -22.51
N GLU A 243 -1.00 -0.62 -21.79
CA GLU A 243 -1.21 -1.93 -22.41
C GLU A 243 -2.54 -2.04 -23.17
N VAL A 244 -3.53 -1.22 -22.85
CA VAL A 244 -4.85 -1.15 -23.53
C VAL A 244 -4.73 -0.48 -24.90
N LEU A 245 -3.77 0.43 -25.09
CA LEU A 245 -3.69 1.31 -26.26
C LEU A 245 -2.83 0.73 -27.38
N ILE A 246 -3.28 0.84 -28.64
CA ILE A 246 -2.48 0.44 -29.82
C ILE A 246 -1.20 1.29 -29.90
N ASN A 247 -1.35 2.60 -29.74
CA ASN A 247 -0.27 3.57 -29.78
C ASN A 247 -0.28 4.40 -28.47
N PRO A 248 0.30 3.90 -27.37
CA PRO A 248 0.33 4.66 -26.14
C PRO A 248 1.14 5.96 -26.31
N PRO A 249 0.74 7.06 -25.64
CA PRO A 249 1.44 8.33 -25.73
C PRO A 249 2.93 8.17 -25.39
N LYS A 250 3.80 8.84 -26.15
CA LYS A 250 5.24 8.82 -25.88
C LYS A 250 5.51 9.57 -24.58
N LYS A 251 6.35 8.95 -23.73
CA LYS A 251 6.77 9.42 -22.40
C LYS A 251 6.61 10.93 -22.22
N ILE A 252 5.65 11.31 -21.39
CA ILE A 252 5.71 12.60 -20.71
C ILE A 252 7.01 12.59 -19.91
N THR A 253 7.74 13.71 -19.88
CA THR A 253 8.87 13.89 -18.96
C THR A 253 8.36 13.77 -17.53
N HIS A 254 8.29 12.55 -17.02
CA HIS A 254 8.08 12.31 -15.61
C HIS A 254 9.26 12.90 -14.88
N ARG A 255 8.96 13.43 -13.69
CA ARG A 255 9.98 13.80 -12.74
C ARG A 255 10.89 12.59 -12.50
N GLN A 256 12.16 12.73 -12.82
CA GLN A 256 13.12 11.67 -12.57
C GLN A 256 13.44 11.63 -11.08
N SER A 257 13.31 10.45 -10.47
CA SER A 257 13.84 10.21 -9.14
C SER A 257 15.36 10.35 -9.13
N MET A 258 15.88 10.82 -8.01
CA MET A 258 17.32 10.88 -7.77
C MET A 258 17.84 9.50 -7.41
N GLN A 259 19.01 9.18 -7.94
CA GLN A 259 19.76 7.97 -7.57
C GLN A 259 20.29 8.10 -6.13
N LEU A 260 20.33 6.99 -5.42
CA LEU A 260 20.86 6.91 -4.06
C LEU A 260 22.37 7.18 -4.06
N TYR A 261 22.82 8.01 -3.11
CA TYR A 261 24.24 8.30 -2.90
C TYR A 261 24.73 7.71 -1.58
N LYS A 262 26.04 7.49 -1.45
CA LYS A 262 26.63 6.98 -0.20
C LYS A 262 26.47 8.01 0.91
N CYS A 263 26.07 7.57 2.11
CA CYS A 263 26.00 8.46 3.25
C CYS A 263 27.39 9.01 3.62
N SER A 264 27.47 10.31 3.90
CA SER A 264 28.68 10.97 4.38
C SER A 264 28.34 11.76 5.63
N ALA A 265 29.06 11.52 6.73
CA ALA A 265 29.00 12.40 7.89
C ALA A 265 29.96 13.57 7.68
N ASN A 266 29.45 14.81 7.73
CA ASN A 266 30.25 16.04 7.58
C ASN A 266 31.14 16.09 6.32
N GLY A 267 30.71 15.48 5.20
CA GLY A 267 31.45 15.50 3.94
C GLY A 267 32.71 14.62 3.88
N GLN A 268 32.97 13.78 4.89
CA GLN A 268 34.08 12.82 4.87
C GLN A 268 33.59 11.37 5.02
N SER A 269 34.01 10.48 4.11
CA SER A 269 33.81 9.04 4.25
C SER A 269 34.82 8.47 5.24
N ARG A 270 34.38 8.13 6.46
CA ARG A 270 35.20 7.40 7.43
C ARG A 270 35.06 5.89 7.19
N PRO A 271 36.09 5.08 7.47
CA PRO A 271 35.94 3.63 7.46
C PRO A 271 34.87 3.21 8.48
N PRO A 272 34.12 2.14 8.21
CA PRO A 272 33.07 1.71 9.11
C PRO A 272 33.67 1.29 10.45
N ARG A 273 33.16 1.83 11.56
CA ARG A 273 33.58 1.48 12.92
C ARG A 273 32.37 1.43 13.85
N MET A 274 32.36 0.47 14.76
CA MET A 274 31.31 0.27 15.75
C MET A 274 31.81 0.64 17.14
N THR A 275 31.00 1.40 17.87
CA THR A 275 31.19 1.65 19.30
C THR A 275 30.20 0.79 20.08
N SER A 276 30.70 -0.05 21.00
CA SER A 276 29.85 -0.80 21.92
C SER A 276 29.31 0.09 23.03
N CYS A 277 28.01 -0.01 23.32
CA CYS A 277 27.40 0.70 24.46
C CYS A 277 27.16 -0.19 25.69
N ASP A 278 27.41 -1.49 25.57
CA ASP A 278 27.24 -2.46 26.65
C ASP A 278 28.61 -2.96 27.14
N ILE A 279 28.72 -3.23 28.44
CA ILE A 279 29.96 -3.62 29.11
C ILE A 279 30.38 -5.03 28.65
N GLY A 280 31.66 -5.19 28.24
CA GLY A 280 32.22 -6.49 27.84
C GLY A 280 32.00 -6.86 26.37
N CYS A 281 31.43 -5.94 25.58
CA CYS A 281 31.11 -6.13 24.17
C CYS A 281 32.15 -5.48 23.22
N GLU A 282 33.28 -4.99 23.73
CA GLU A 282 34.30 -4.29 22.96
C GLU A 282 34.93 -5.19 21.88
N LYS A 283 35.26 -6.44 22.23
CA LYS A 283 35.78 -7.42 21.26
C LYS A 283 34.77 -7.72 20.15
N VAL A 284 33.49 -7.81 20.50
CA VAL A 284 32.42 -8.07 19.54
C VAL A 284 32.29 -6.88 18.57
N ALA A 285 32.39 -5.65 19.07
CA ALA A 285 32.39 -4.45 18.23
C ALA A 285 33.58 -4.42 17.26
N GLU A 286 34.76 -4.86 17.69
CA GLU A 286 35.95 -5.00 16.81
C GLU A 286 35.73 -6.07 15.73
N GLU A 287 35.12 -7.22 16.07
CA GLU A 287 34.79 -8.28 15.11
C GLU A 287 33.78 -7.82 14.05
N VAL A 288 32.73 -7.09 14.45
CA VAL A 288 31.75 -6.51 13.53
C VAL A 288 32.41 -5.45 12.64
N THR A 289 33.24 -4.58 13.22
CA THR A 289 34.01 -3.56 12.48
C THR A 289 34.95 -4.18 11.44
N SER A 290 35.68 -5.22 11.84
CA SER A 290 36.58 -5.97 10.95
C SER A 290 35.82 -6.67 9.83
N SER A 291 34.68 -7.29 10.15
CA SER A 291 33.80 -7.92 9.17
C SER A 291 33.33 -6.92 8.09
N LEU A 292 32.88 -5.74 8.50
CA LEU A 292 32.43 -4.70 7.57
C LEU A 292 33.56 -4.17 6.69
N SER A 293 34.75 -4.02 7.26
CA SER A 293 35.94 -3.55 6.53
C SER A 293 36.47 -4.57 5.50
N ALA A 294 36.28 -5.86 5.77
CA ALA A 294 36.69 -6.95 4.89
C ALA A 294 35.70 -7.27 3.78
N CYS A 295 34.48 -6.71 3.83
CA CYS A 295 33.43 -7.04 2.86
C CYS A 295 33.71 -6.44 1.48
N PRO A 296 33.42 -7.19 0.40
CA PRO A 296 33.53 -6.66 -0.95
C PRO A 296 32.57 -5.48 -1.12
N SER A 297 32.97 -4.53 -1.97
CA SER A 297 32.10 -3.42 -2.34
C SER A 297 30.80 -3.96 -2.95
N VAL A 298 29.67 -3.68 -2.30
CA VAL A 298 28.35 -4.02 -2.81
C VAL A 298 28.06 -3.15 -4.04
N PRO A 299 27.44 -3.70 -5.10
CA PRO A 299 26.92 -2.89 -6.20
C PRO A 299 26.00 -1.79 -5.68
N SER A 300 26.03 -0.62 -6.32
CA SER A 300 25.08 0.45 -6.02
C SER A 300 23.64 -0.04 -6.25
N LEU A 301 22.74 0.31 -5.33
CA LEU A 301 21.32 0.00 -5.42
C LEU A 301 20.67 0.88 -6.50
N ASN A 302 20.84 0.50 -7.77
CA ASN A 302 20.36 1.28 -8.92
C ASN A 302 18.87 1.09 -9.21
N VAL A 303 18.21 0.18 -8.49
CA VAL A 303 16.80 -0.16 -8.68
C VAL A 303 15.85 0.68 -7.81
N THR A 304 16.40 1.54 -6.94
CA THR A 304 15.61 2.42 -6.06
C THR A 304 16.11 3.86 -6.17
N GLY A 305 15.17 4.78 -6.28
CA GLY A 305 15.41 6.22 -6.22
C GLY A 305 14.54 6.91 -5.18
N PHE A 306 14.60 8.23 -5.14
CA PHE A 306 13.78 9.04 -4.26
C PHE A 306 13.46 10.42 -4.84
N TYR A 307 12.46 11.09 -4.26
CA TYR A 307 12.10 12.46 -4.60
C TYR A 307 12.66 13.43 -3.53
N PRO A 308 13.70 14.24 -3.84
CA PRO A 308 14.51 14.96 -2.85
C PRO A 308 13.76 16.04 -2.07
N ASP A 309 12.69 16.56 -2.65
CA ASP A 309 11.76 17.54 -2.07
C ASP A 309 10.74 16.93 -1.11
N VAL A 310 10.59 15.60 -1.13
CA VAL A 310 9.81 14.86 -0.12
C VAL A 310 10.76 14.45 1.01
N ILE A 311 11.66 13.51 0.72
CA ILE A 311 12.65 12.99 1.67
C ILE A 311 13.94 12.68 0.90
N SER A 312 15.08 13.14 1.42
CA SER A 312 16.39 12.82 0.87
C SER A 312 16.99 11.58 1.52
N TYR A 313 17.53 10.69 0.69
CA TYR A 313 18.08 9.40 1.13
C TYR A 313 19.53 9.23 0.73
N CYS A 314 20.28 8.62 1.63
CA CYS A 314 21.58 8.06 1.32
C CYS A 314 21.64 6.58 1.74
N HIS A 315 22.66 5.85 1.32
CA HIS A 315 22.83 4.44 1.69
C HIS A 315 24.14 4.15 2.43
N VAL A 316 24.07 3.15 3.29
CA VAL A 316 25.18 2.48 3.98
C VAL A 316 25.13 1.00 3.61
N SER A 317 26.29 0.38 3.38
CA SER A 317 26.39 -1.06 3.12
C SER A 317 26.88 -1.79 4.36
N LEU A 318 26.09 -2.75 4.84
CA LEU A 318 26.43 -3.69 5.91
C LEU A 318 26.70 -5.07 5.28
N CYS A 319 27.79 -5.17 4.52
CA CYS A 319 28.09 -6.35 3.68
C CYS A 319 26.95 -6.63 2.69
N PRO A 320 26.26 -7.80 2.59
CA PRO A 320 25.24 -7.96 1.55
C PRO A 320 23.98 -7.11 1.79
N VAL A 321 23.83 -6.53 2.98
CA VAL A 321 22.67 -5.72 3.35
C VAL A 321 22.92 -4.26 3.00
N THR A 322 21.94 -3.61 2.38
CA THR A 322 21.96 -2.16 2.14
C THR A 322 20.94 -1.48 3.04
N VAL A 323 21.37 -0.48 3.79
CA VAL A 323 20.51 0.32 4.67
C VAL A 323 20.42 1.73 4.08
N LEU A 324 19.19 2.18 3.86
CA LEU A 324 18.91 3.55 3.45
C LEU A 324 18.64 4.39 4.71
N LEU A 325 19.24 5.58 4.77
CA LEU A 325 19.08 6.52 5.87
C LEU A 325 18.44 7.81 5.34
N SER A 326 17.44 8.30 6.06
CA SER A 326 16.84 9.61 5.78
C SER A 326 17.77 10.71 6.30
N MET A 327 18.14 11.63 5.42
CA MET A 327 18.98 12.79 5.76
C MET A 327 18.17 14.01 6.17
N SER A 328 16.86 14.03 5.88
CA SER A 328 15.99 15.16 6.21
C SER A 328 15.44 15.10 7.63
N ARG A 329 15.37 13.91 8.27
CA ARG A 329 14.87 13.76 9.65
C ARG A 329 16.01 13.85 10.66
N LEU A 330 15.75 14.55 11.77
CA LEU A 330 16.75 15.03 12.75
C LEU A 330 17.66 13.95 13.32
N ASP A 331 17.25 12.68 13.37
CA ASP A 331 18.01 11.61 14.01
C ASP A 331 18.47 10.47 13.08
N ALA A 332 18.17 10.53 11.77
CA ALA A 332 18.61 9.56 10.76
C ALA A 332 18.47 8.08 11.19
N HIS A 333 17.42 7.73 11.93
CA HIS A 333 17.08 6.34 12.23
C HIS A 333 16.52 5.72 10.95
N SER A 334 17.08 4.59 10.59
CA SER A 334 17.10 4.06 9.23
C SER A 334 15.75 4.03 8.56
N LEU A 335 15.76 4.34 7.27
CA LEU A 335 14.55 4.33 6.47
C LEU A 335 14.77 3.43 5.26
N THR A 336 14.60 2.13 5.53
CA THR A 336 14.58 0.98 4.60
C THR A 336 15.85 0.14 4.56
N ILE A 337 15.69 -1.18 4.77
CA ILE A 337 16.75 -2.19 4.80
C ILE A 337 16.47 -3.18 3.68
N TYR A 338 17.47 -3.42 2.84
CA TYR A 338 17.46 -4.40 1.74
C TYR A 338 18.29 -5.61 2.14
N GLU A 339 17.64 -6.75 2.33
CA GLU A 339 18.24 -8.02 2.70
C GLU A 339 18.04 -9.05 1.57
N PRO A 340 19.09 -9.36 0.78
CA PRO A 340 19.09 -10.55 -0.07
C PRO A 340 19.30 -11.79 0.84
N LEU A 341 18.27 -12.62 0.98
CA LEU A 341 18.25 -13.73 1.93
C LEU A 341 18.04 -15.07 1.25
N SER A 342 18.78 -16.07 1.71
CA SER A 342 18.65 -17.47 1.31
C SER A 342 18.35 -18.37 2.51
N VAL A 343 18.02 -19.64 2.24
CA VAL A 343 17.80 -20.65 3.30
C VAL A 343 18.99 -20.77 4.24
N ILE A 344 20.21 -20.55 3.76
CA ILE A 344 21.44 -20.64 4.55
C ILE A 344 21.46 -19.56 5.64
N ASP A 345 20.97 -18.36 5.32
CA ASP A 345 20.92 -17.22 6.24
C ASP A 345 19.93 -17.44 7.39
N MET A 346 19.01 -18.40 7.26
CA MET A 346 18.01 -18.74 8.29
C MET A 346 18.46 -19.85 9.23
N GLN A 347 19.67 -20.39 9.07
CA GLN A 347 20.19 -21.42 9.98
C GLN A 347 20.60 -20.81 11.33
N PRO A 348 20.28 -21.44 12.46
CA PRO A 348 20.65 -20.92 13.77
C PRO A 348 22.17 -20.81 13.90
N GLN A 349 22.69 -19.60 14.09
CA GLN A 349 24.08 -19.40 14.45
C GLN A 349 24.17 -19.12 15.96
N ARG A 350 25.02 -19.87 16.68
CA ARG A 350 25.40 -19.52 18.06
C ARG A 350 26.27 -18.27 17.99
N SER A 351 25.77 -17.13 18.46
CA SER A 351 26.55 -15.90 18.47
C SER A 351 26.34 -15.14 19.78
N GLU A 352 27.45 -14.83 20.45
CA GLU A 352 27.51 -13.94 21.63
C GLU A 352 27.08 -12.50 21.28
N VAL A 353 27.00 -12.16 19.98
CA VAL A 353 26.62 -10.85 19.45
C VAL A 353 25.21 -10.42 19.87
N GLN A 354 24.31 -11.37 20.18
CA GLN A 354 22.90 -11.06 20.47
C GLN A 354 22.68 -10.17 21.70
N MET A 355 23.63 -10.11 22.64
CA MET A 355 23.50 -9.28 23.87
C MET A 355 24.09 -7.87 23.73
N CYS A 356 24.85 -7.59 22.68
CA CYS A 356 25.58 -6.34 22.51
C CYS A 356 24.85 -5.38 21.57
N THR A 357 24.79 -4.10 21.92
CA THR A 357 24.32 -3.01 21.07
C THR A 357 25.46 -2.11 20.62
N PHE A 358 25.37 -1.67 19.36
CA PHE A 358 26.44 -0.94 18.69
C PHE A 358 25.93 0.37 18.09
N LEU A 359 26.67 1.44 18.31
CA LEU A 359 26.51 2.67 17.56
C LEU A 359 27.41 2.65 16.34
N TYR A 360 26.86 3.06 15.21
CA TYR A 360 27.67 3.29 14.02
C TYR A 360 28.40 4.64 14.12
N ASP A 361 29.71 4.61 14.39
CA ASP A 361 30.58 5.78 14.65
C ASP A 361 30.48 6.91 13.63
N GLN A 362 30.12 6.57 12.39
CA GLN A 362 29.91 7.55 11.34
C GLN A 362 28.83 8.57 11.74
N PHE A 363 27.80 8.17 12.47
CA PHE A 363 26.62 8.99 12.78
C PHE A 363 26.53 9.37 14.25
N SER A 364 26.89 8.45 15.16
CA SER A 364 26.89 8.72 16.60
C SER A 364 27.90 7.83 17.31
N VAL A 365 28.44 8.33 18.41
CA VAL A 365 29.27 7.59 19.38
C VAL A 365 28.78 7.81 20.82
N ASP A 366 27.64 8.49 21.01
CA ASP A 366 27.12 8.86 22.32
C ASP A 366 26.28 7.73 22.95
N CYS A 367 26.97 6.82 23.63
CA CYS A 367 26.33 5.72 24.32
C CYS A 367 25.47 6.15 25.51
N GLU A 368 25.77 7.28 26.16
CA GLU A 368 24.97 7.77 27.28
C GLU A 368 23.59 8.21 26.79
N GLN A 369 23.56 8.99 25.71
CA GLN A 369 22.32 9.40 25.06
C GLN A 369 21.54 8.18 24.56
N TRP A 370 22.21 7.22 23.90
CA TRP A 370 21.57 6.00 23.41
C TRP A 370 20.94 5.18 24.53
N ASN A 371 21.68 4.95 25.62
CA ASN A 371 21.20 4.19 26.78
C ASN A 371 20.01 4.89 27.46
N THR A 372 20.04 6.22 27.53
CA THR A 372 18.93 7.03 28.03
C THR A 372 17.69 6.85 27.16
N LYS A 373 17.80 6.96 25.83
CA LYS A 373 16.68 6.72 24.90
C LYS A 373 16.08 5.32 25.09
N ARG A 374 16.92 4.28 25.17
CA ARG A 374 16.47 2.88 25.41
C ARG A 374 15.72 2.71 26.73
N TYR A 375 16.20 3.37 27.80
CA TYR A 375 15.57 3.32 29.12
C TYR A 375 14.18 3.98 29.10
N ILE A 376 14.07 5.19 28.52
CA ILE A 376 12.80 5.90 28.40
C ILE A 376 11.81 5.10 27.54
N ALA A 377 12.25 4.57 26.41
CA ALA A 377 11.42 3.71 25.55
C ALA A 377 10.80 2.55 26.33
N THR A 378 11.62 1.82 27.09
CA THR A 378 11.18 0.66 27.88
C THR A 378 10.14 1.05 28.93
N ALA A 379 10.31 2.19 29.59
CA ALA A 379 9.34 2.72 30.55
C ALA A 379 7.97 3.04 29.90
N SER A 380 7.95 3.31 28.59
CA SER A 380 6.76 3.60 27.79
C SER A 380 6.21 2.39 27.01
N ARG A 381 6.61 1.14 27.33
CA ARG A 381 6.24 -0.09 26.60
C ARG A 381 6.62 -0.06 25.12
N LEU A 382 7.69 0.68 24.81
CA LEU A 382 8.31 0.76 23.50
C LEU A 382 9.71 0.13 23.56
N ARG A 383 10.22 -0.31 22.42
CA ARG A 383 11.55 -0.89 22.32
C ARG A 383 12.18 -0.55 20.99
N TYR A 384 13.46 -0.20 21.01
CA TYR A 384 14.27 -0.20 19.80
C TYR A 384 14.46 -1.64 19.34
N HIS A 385 13.88 -1.98 18.21
CA HIS A 385 13.85 -3.33 17.68
C HIS A 385 14.39 -3.34 16.24
N SER A 386 15.15 -4.37 15.92
CA SER A 386 15.72 -4.55 14.58
C SER A 386 14.63 -4.84 13.55
N LEU A 387 14.74 -4.21 12.39
CA LEU A 387 13.89 -4.52 11.24
C LEU A 387 14.42 -5.68 10.39
N PHE A 388 15.59 -6.25 10.74
CA PHE A 388 16.16 -7.37 10.01
C PHE A 388 15.26 -8.60 10.08
N THR A 389 15.17 -9.26 8.93
CA THR A 389 14.57 -10.57 8.81
C THR A 389 15.55 -11.65 9.27
N ASN A 390 16.85 -11.47 9.01
CA ASN A 390 17.87 -12.35 9.57
C ASN A 390 18.22 -11.91 11.00
N THR A 391 17.49 -12.44 11.98
CA THR A 391 17.70 -12.17 13.42
C THR A 391 19.01 -12.78 13.97
N HIS A 392 19.69 -13.62 13.19
CA HIS A 392 21.02 -14.15 13.51
C HIS A 392 22.16 -13.32 12.92
N SER A 393 21.84 -12.29 12.14
CA SER A 393 22.85 -11.41 11.57
C SER A 393 23.65 -10.72 12.66
N LYS A 394 24.98 -10.71 12.51
CA LYS A 394 25.88 -9.96 13.38
C LYS A 394 25.64 -8.44 13.35
N TYR A 395 24.89 -7.95 12.37
CA TYR A 395 24.55 -6.54 12.18
C TYR A 395 23.20 -6.15 12.80
N ASN A 396 22.47 -7.11 13.37
CA ASN A 396 21.10 -6.92 13.88
C ASN A 396 20.97 -5.91 15.03
N ASN A 397 22.06 -5.69 15.78
CA ASN A 397 22.05 -4.84 16.97
C ASN A 397 22.75 -3.48 16.76
N ILE A 398 22.91 -3.06 15.51
CA ILE A 398 23.40 -1.72 15.17
C ILE A 398 22.24 -0.72 15.30
N ASP A 399 22.46 0.44 15.91
CA ASP A 399 21.46 1.51 16.08
C ASP A 399 20.76 1.88 14.75
N ARG A 400 21.54 1.92 13.66
CA ARG A 400 21.07 2.14 12.28
C ARG A 400 20.38 0.93 11.64
N VAL A 401 19.90 -0.05 12.39
CA VAL A 401 18.95 -1.04 11.86
C VAL A 401 17.74 -1.22 12.78
N GLN A 402 17.72 -0.47 13.88
CA GLN A 402 16.70 -0.52 14.91
C GLN A 402 15.76 0.68 14.80
N THR A 403 14.50 0.44 15.14
CA THR A 403 13.44 1.45 15.14
C THR A 403 12.57 1.28 16.38
N LEU A 404 11.91 2.36 16.81
CA LEU A 404 11.13 2.38 18.04
C LEU A 404 9.72 1.80 17.80
N LEU A 405 9.43 0.63 18.36
CA LEU A 405 8.16 -0.08 18.16
C LEU A 405 7.47 -0.38 19.49
N PHE A 406 6.15 -0.55 19.47
CA PHE A 406 5.43 -1.08 20.63
C PHE A 406 5.83 -2.53 20.91
N ASP A 407 5.98 -2.87 22.19
CA ASP A 407 6.26 -4.26 22.60
C ASP A 407 5.19 -5.23 22.11
N SER A 408 3.92 -4.83 22.11
CA SER A 408 2.81 -5.63 21.58
C SER A 408 2.86 -5.77 20.06
N PHE A 409 3.28 -4.73 19.33
CA PHE A 409 3.49 -4.80 17.89
C PHE A 409 4.62 -5.78 17.52
N ILE A 410 5.75 -5.71 18.25
CA ILE A 410 6.89 -6.62 18.07
C ILE A 410 6.46 -8.07 18.28
N ASN A 411 5.75 -8.35 19.37
CA ASN A 411 5.36 -9.71 19.75
C ASN A 411 4.11 -10.24 19.02
N GLY A 412 3.38 -9.38 18.31
CA GLY A 412 2.17 -9.72 17.55
C GLY A 412 2.37 -9.50 16.04
N PRO A 413 1.78 -8.45 15.44
CA PRO A 413 1.82 -8.19 14.00
C PRO A 413 3.19 -8.34 13.33
N PHE A 414 4.25 -7.78 13.93
CA PHE A 414 5.59 -7.86 13.35
C PHE A 414 6.17 -9.29 13.42
N ALA A 415 5.92 -10.01 14.52
CA ALA A 415 6.30 -11.42 14.64
C ALA A 415 5.56 -12.30 13.63
N HIS A 416 4.29 -12.02 13.33
CA HIS A 416 3.54 -12.72 12.29
C HIS A 416 4.18 -12.51 10.91
N LEU A 417 4.50 -11.26 10.57
CA LEU A 417 5.18 -10.92 9.32
C LEU A 417 6.56 -11.57 9.22
N GLN A 418 7.29 -11.62 10.34
CA GLN A 418 8.58 -12.27 10.45
C GLN A 418 8.49 -13.78 10.19
N ASN A 419 7.51 -14.46 10.78
CA ASN A 419 7.26 -15.88 10.57
C ASN A 419 6.90 -16.19 9.11
N LEU A 420 5.95 -15.45 8.53
CA LEU A 420 5.58 -15.60 7.11
C LEU A 420 6.80 -15.44 6.21
N THR A 421 7.60 -14.41 6.43
CA THR A 421 8.81 -14.16 5.63
C THR A 421 9.78 -15.33 5.71
N GLN A 422 10.02 -15.88 6.91
CA GLN A 422 10.89 -17.05 7.10
C GLN A 422 10.35 -18.30 6.44
N MET A 423 9.03 -18.56 6.52
CA MET A 423 8.38 -19.66 5.81
C MET A 423 8.59 -19.54 4.30
N CYS A 424 8.41 -18.33 3.76
CA CYS A 424 8.60 -18.08 2.33
C CYS A 424 10.07 -18.28 1.91
N ILE A 425 11.06 -17.87 2.71
CA ILE A 425 12.48 -18.13 2.42
C ILE A 425 12.75 -19.64 2.39
N ARG A 426 12.21 -20.40 3.35
CA ARG A 426 12.35 -21.86 3.39
C ARG A 426 11.74 -22.55 2.18
N LYS A 427 10.55 -22.11 1.75
CA LYS A 427 9.84 -22.70 0.60
C LYS A 427 10.48 -22.32 -0.73
N TYR A 428 10.80 -21.05 -0.94
CA TYR A 428 11.26 -20.53 -2.23
C TYR A 428 12.78 -20.48 -2.37
N GLY A 429 13.53 -20.84 -1.33
CA GLY A 429 14.99 -20.92 -1.37
C GLY A 429 15.71 -19.57 -1.20
N ARG A 430 15.16 -18.50 -1.78
CA ARG A 430 15.71 -17.14 -1.73
C ARG A 430 14.63 -16.08 -1.90
N LEU A 431 14.78 -14.96 -1.19
CA LEU A 431 13.99 -13.75 -1.35
C LEU A 431 14.88 -12.51 -1.29
N MET A 432 14.48 -11.44 -1.95
CA MET A 432 14.92 -10.09 -1.61
C MET A 432 13.86 -9.49 -0.69
N VAL A 433 14.25 -9.12 0.53
CA VAL A 433 13.36 -8.57 1.55
C VAL A 433 13.70 -7.11 1.78
N ILE A 434 12.71 -6.24 1.69
CA ILE A 434 12.87 -4.80 1.87
C ILE A 434 11.96 -4.37 3.02
N THR A 435 12.51 -4.01 4.17
CA THR A 435 11.73 -3.60 5.35
C THR A 435 12.07 -2.18 5.76
N GLY A 436 11.08 -1.33 6.03
CA GLY A 436 11.35 0.08 6.38
C GLY A 436 10.25 0.76 7.17
N ASN A 437 10.55 2.00 7.56
CA ASN A 437 9.71 2.86 8.38
C ASN A 437 8.79 3.74 7.51
N ILE A 438 7.58 4.00 7.99
CA ILE A 438 6.62 4.96 7.43
C ILE A 438 6.17 5.94 8.52
N PHE A 439 6.04 7.21 8.14
CA PHE A 439 5.57 8.30 8.99
C PHE A 439 4.46 9.04 8.24
N ASP A 440 3.23 8.82 8.68
CA ASP A 440 1.98 9.35 8.12
C ASP A 440 1.02 9.60 9.30
N TYR A 441 1.35 10.60 10.12
CA TYR A 441 0.61 10.93 11.33
C TYR A 441 -0.64 11.77 11.05
N ASP A 442 -0.67 12.52 9.94
CA ASP A 442 -1.87 13.20 9.46
C ASP A 442 -2.82 12.27 8.67
N ASN A 443 -2.38 11.03 8.42
CA ASN A 443 -3.13 9.95 7.75
C ASN A 443 -3.54 10.26 6.30
N ASN A 444 -2.83 11.18 5.63
CA ASN A 444 -3.13 11.60 4.26
C ASN A 444 -2.65 10.61 3.18
N GLY A 445 -1.94 9.54 3.57
CA GLY A 445 -1.45 8.52 2.64
C GLY A 445 -0.16 8.90 1.91
N ILE A 446 0.52 9.96 2.34
CA ILE A 446 1.77 10.50 1.80
C ILE A 446 2.77 10.62 2.96
N ALA A 447 4.07 10.53 2.66
CA ALA A 447 5.11 10.72 3.65
C ALA A 447 5.01 12.11 4.33
N ASP A 448 4.99 12.14 5.67
CA ASP A 448 5.01 13.39 6.43
C ASP A 448 6.26 14.20 6.11
N SER A 449 6.08 15.49 5.82
CA SER A 449 7.17 16.48 5.82
C SER A 449 7.67 16.70 7.26
N ASN A 450 8.87 17.29 7.41
CA ASN A 450 9.39 17.63 8.74
C ASN A 450 8.48 18.57 9.52
N ASP A 451 7.75 19.47 8.85
CA ASP A 451 6.87 20.44 9.49
C ASP A 451 5.60 19.78 10.01
N VAL A 452 4.97 18.91 9.18
CA VAL A 452 3.85 18.07 9.61
C VAL A 452 4.27 17.20 10.77
N PHE A 453 5.40 16.52 10.63
CA PHE A 453 5.91 15.62 11.66
C PHE A 453 6.13 16.31 13.02
N ARG A 454 6.67 17.54 13.03
CA ARG A 454 6.87 18.32 14.26
C ARG A 454 5.56 18.83 14.88
N ARG A 455 4.52 19.03 14.06
CA ARG A 455 3.21 19.52 14.48
C ARG A 455 2.33 18.42 15.05
N GLU A 456 2.29 17.26 14.38
CA GLU A 456 1.42 16.14 14.77
C GLU A 456 2.00 15.33 15.93
N VAL A 457 3.32 15.38 16.16
CA VAL A 457 4.01 14.55 17.16
C VAL A 457 4.65 15.39 18.26
N ASP A 458 4.01 15.36 19.43
CA ASP A 458 4.55 15.96 20.66
C ASP A 458 5.42 14.96 21.45
N GLY A 459 6.49 15.45 22.08
CA GLY A 459 7.46 14.64 22.82
C GLY A 459 8.61 14.07 21.98
N GLU A 460 9.85 14.20 22.47
CA GLU A 460 11.06 13.78 21.76
C GLU A 460 11.08 12.30 21.41
N LEU A 461 10.63 11.42 22.31
CA LEU A 461 10.60 9.98 22.06
C LEU A 461 9.62 9.59 20.94
N LEU A 462 8.46 10.24 20.87
CA LEU A 462 7.46 9.94 19.84
C LEU A 462 7.92 10.39 18.45
N ARG A 463 8.82 11.38 18.37
CA ARG A 463 9.45 11.84 17.13
C ARG A 463 10.44 10.84 16.51
N GLU A 464 10.72 9.73 17.17
CA GLU A 464 11.50 8.63 16.58
C GLU A 464 10.63 7.44 16.19
N ARG A 465 9.34 7.44 16.56
CA ARG A 465 8.44 6.32 16.35
C ARG A 465 7.82 6.39 14.96
N PRO A 466 8.02 5.39 14.09
CA PRO A 466 7.27 5.29 12.85
C PRO A 466 5.78 5.05 13.14
N SER A 467 4.92 5.64 12.33
CA SER A 467 3.48 5.35 12.34
C SER A 467 3.18 3.93 11.87
N HIS A 468 3.95 3.42 10.89
CA HIS A 468 3.78 2.12 10.27
C HIS A 468 5.12 1.51 9.89
N ILE A 469 5.16 0.18 9.71
CA ILE A 469 6.28 -0.55 9.13
C ILE A 469 5.83 -1.17 7.82
N PHE A 470 6.62 -1.03 6.76
CA PHE A 470 6.38 -1.75 5.52
C PHE A 470 7.36 -2.90 5.33
N ARG A 471 6.92 -3.92 4.59
CA ARG A 471 7.80 -4.97 4.06
C ARG A 471 7.41 -5.32 2.64
N ILE A 472 8.39 -5.36 1.74
CA ILE A 472 8.26 -5.88 0.37
C ILE A 472 9.07 -7.16 0.27
N LEU A 473 8.42 -8.24 -0.15
CA LEU A 473 9.04 -9.50 -0.50
C LEU A 473 9.11 -9.61 -2.02
N LEU A 474 10.30 -9.85 -2.56
CA LEU A 474 10.52 -10.09 -3.98
C LEU A 474 11.05 -11.51 -4.18
N ARG A 475 10.46 -12.25 -5.12
CA ARG A 475 10.94 -13.56 -5.56
C ARG A 475 10.97 -13.66 -7.07
N CYS A 476 11.79 -14.57 -7.57
CA CYS A 476 11.79 -14.98 -8.97
C CYS A 476 10.99 -16.26 -9.09
N ASN A 477 9.92 -16.23 -9.88
CA ASN A 477 9.03 -17.37 -10.03
C ASN A 477 9.74 -18.59 -10.66
N ASP A 478 10.73 -18.35 -11.52
CA ASP A 478 11.62 -19.37 -12.10
C ASP A 478 12.87 -19.68 -11.24
N SER A 479 13.00 -19.05 -10.07
CA SER A 479 14.16 -19.13 -9.16
C SER A 479 15.50 -18.70 -9.78
N ARG A 480 15.52 -18.02 -10.93
CA ARG A 480 16.75 -17.55 -11.58
C ARG A 480 17.06 -16.10 -11.20
N TRP A 481 18.05 -15.93 -10.33
CA TRP A 481 18.55 -14.63 -9.88
C TRP A 481 19.68 -14.11 -10.77
N SER A 482 19.87 -12.79 -10.82
CA SER A 482 21.06 -12.19 -11.41
C SER A 482 22.32 -12.40 -10.59
N ALA A 483 23.47 -12.06 -11.18
CA ALA A 483 24.78 -12.19 -10.54
C ALA A 483 24.92 -11.35 -9.25
N ASP A 484 24.25 -10.19 -9.17
CA ASP A 484 24.18 -9.36 -7.96
C ASP A 484 23.29 -9.96 -6.86
N ASN A 485 22.51 -11.01 -7.17
CA ASN A 485 21.52 -11.65 -6.30
C ASN A 485 20.41 -10.74 -5.78
N GLN A 486 20.21 -9.56 -6.38
CA GLN A 486 19.22 -8.58 -5.90
C GLN A 486 17.90 -8.63 -6.66
N THR A 487 17.91 -9.21 -7.84
CA THR A 487 16.81 -9.11 -8.82
C THR A 487 16.76 -10.38 -9.67
N CYS A 488 15.66 -10.56 -10.39
CA CYS A 488 15.52 -11.71 -11.28
C CYS A 488 16.37 -11.55 -12.53
N ARG A 489 16.83 -12.67 -13.07
CA ARG A 489 17.51 -12.72 -14.37
C ARG A 489 16.54 -12.33 -15.48
N ASP A 490 15.31 -12.84 -15.39
CA ASP A 490 14.18 -12.39 -16.19
C ASP A 490 13.23 -11.57 -15.30
N VAL A 491 13.08 -10.28 -15.59
CA VAL A 491 12.30 -9.37 -14.75
C VAL A 491 10.80 -9.65 -14.81
N SER A 492 10.28 -10.26 -15.89
CA SER A 492 8.86 -10.64 -15.96
C SER A 492 8.49 -11.77 -15.01
N GLU A 493 9.48 -12.53 -14.54
CA GLU A 493 9.31 -13.57 -13.51
C GLU A 493 9.33 -13.01 -12.08
N THR A 494 9.55 -11.70 -11.90
CA THR A 494 9.48 -11.07 -10.59
C THR A 494 8.06 -11.13 -10.05
N ARG A 495 7.92 -11.56 -8.79
CA ARG A 495 6.67 -11.48 -8.03
C ARG A 495 6.92 -10.69 -6.77
N ALA A 496 5.97 -9.83 -6.43
CA ALA A 496 6.02 -8.98 -5.26
C ALA A 496 4.86 -9.31 -4.30
N LEU A 497 5.14 -9.24 -3.01
CA LEU A 497 4.15 -9.23 -1.94
C LEU A 497 4.54 -8.13 -0.96
N ALA A 498 3.64 -7.18 -0.72
CA ALA A 498 3.95 -5.99 0.06
C ALA A 498 2.91 -5.77 1.17
N PHE A 499 3.39 -5.25 2.30
CA PHE A 499 2.62 -5.04 3.53
C PHE A 499 2.88 -3.64 4.09
N ILE A 500 1.88 -3.06 4.73
CA ILE A 500 2.02 -1.85 5.57
C ILE A 500 1.27 -2.13 6.87
N LEU A 501 2.02 -2.36 7.95
CA LEU A 501 1.46 -2.68 9.26
C LEU A 501 1.47 -1.44 10.17
N PRO A 502 0.35 -1.09 10.83
CA PRO A 502 0.31 0.01 11.78
C PRO A 502 1.11 -0.31 13.04
N ASN A 503 2.00 0.59 13.45
CA ASN A 503 2.76 0.50 14.70
C ASN A 503 1.91 1.05 15.85
N VAL A 504 0.93 0.24 16.26
CA VAL A 504 -0.06 0.53 17.31
C VAL A 504 0.03 -0.51 18.44
N PRO A 505 -0.43 -0.18 19.67
CA PRO A 505 -0.27 -1.08 20.80
C PRO A 505 -1.26 -2.26 20.80
N ASP A 506 -2.26 -2.27 19.93
CA ASP A 506 -3.32 -3.26 19.91
C ASP A 506 -3.86 -3.53 18.51
N ASP A 507 -4.39 -4.75 18.32
CA ASP A 507 -5.29 -5.06 17.21
C ASP A 507 -6.74 -4.93 17.72
N LEU A 508 -7.47 -3.98 17.16
CA LEU A 508 -8.87 -3.73 17.52
C LEU A 508 -9.79 -4.91 17.17
N ASN A 509 -9.37 -5.76 16.23
CA ASN A 509 -10.18 -6.82 15.67
C ASN A 509 -9.83 -8.22 16.20
N CYS A 510 -8.68 -8.39 16.86
CA CYS A 510 -8.13 -9.69 17.27
C CYS A 510 -8.13 -10.71 16.11
N LEU A 511 -7.66 -10.30 14.93
CA LEU A 511 -7.61 -11.15 13.74
C LEU A 511 -6.60 -12.27 13.93
N GLU A 512 -6.86 -13.40 13.28
CA GLU A 512 -5.87 -14.46 13.16
C GLU A 512 -4.62 -13.94 12.41
N PRO A 513 -3.41 -14.42 12.74
CA PRO A 513 -2.15 -13.85 12.23
C PRO A 513 -2.10 -13.66 10.71
N MET A 514 -2.51 -14.67 9.94
CA MET A 514 -2.47 -14.61 8.48
C MET A 514 -3.54 -13.68 7.90
N GLU A 515 -4.71 -13.61 8.55
CA GLU A 515 -5.77 -12.68 8.16
C GLU A 515 -5.35 -11.23 8.42
N TYR A 516 -4.75 -10.95 9.59
CA TYR A 516 -4.18 -9.63 9.90
C TYR A 516 -3.19 -9.18 8.83
N LEU A 517 -2.28 -10.06 8.42
CA LEU A 517 -1.29 -9.75 7.37
C LEU A 517 -1.96 -9.53 6.02
N PHE A 518 -2.95 -10.34 5.66
CA PHE A 518 -3.68 -10.20 4.40
C PHE A 518 -4.41 -8.86 4.30
N VAL A 519 -5.14 -8.49 5.35
CA VAL A 519 -5.88 -7.22 5.43
C VAL A 519 -4.95 -6.03 5.26
N ASN A 520 -3.73 -6.12 5.79
CA ASN A 520 -2.69 -5.09 5.73
C ASN A 520 -1.69 -5.28 4.56
N THR A 521 -2.06 -6.04 3.53
CA THR A 521 -1.35 -5.98 2.25
C THR A 521 -1.49 -4.59 1.62
N ALA A 522 -0.55 -4.22 0.75
CA ALA A 522 -0.58 -2.95 0.06
C ALA A 522 0.16 -3.02 -1.27
N ARG A 523 -0.11 -2.09 -2.19
CA ARG A 523 0.67 -1.95 -3.42
C ARG A 523 2.03 -1.37 -3.06
N ILE A 524 3.05 -1.67 -3.86
CA ILE A 524 4.34 -0.98 -3.73
C ILE A 524 4.15 0.53 -3.95
N ARG A 525 3.20 0.93 -4.80
CA ARG A 525 2.83 2.34 -5.01
C ARG A 525 2.37 3.03 -3.73
N ASP A 526 1.66 2.34 -2.84
CA ASP A 526 1.24 2.90 -1.55
C ASP A 526 2.45 3.16 -0.65
N ILE A 527 3.41 2.22 -0.63
CA ILE A 527 4.69 2.37 0.08
C ILE A 527 5.50 3.55 -0.48
N GLU A 528 5.55 3.71 -1.81
CA GLU A 528 6.23 4.84 -2.45
C GLU A 528 5.64 6.19 -2.04
N LEU A 529 4.31 6.31 -1.98
CA LEU A 529 3.65 7.53 -1.52
C LEU A 529 4.01 7.84 -0.06
N LEU A 530 3.98 6.82 0.80
CA LEU A 530 4.22 6.92 2.24
C LEU A 530 5.70 7.04 2.64
N THR A 531 6.62 6.91 1.70
CA THR A 531 8.06 7.02 1.95
C THR A 531 8.75 8.06 1.06
N GLY A 532 8.20 8.41 -0.09
CA GLY A 532 8.91 9.21 -1.11
C GLY A 532 10.04 8.45 -1.82
N LEU A 533 10.16 7.13 -1.59
CA LEU A 533 10.99 6.25 -2.40
C LEU A 533 10.29 5.94 -3.73
N GLU A 534 11.08 5.54 -4.72
CA GLU A 534 10.58 4.96 -5.97
C GLU A 534 11.33 3.66 -6.26
N PHE A 535 10.59 2.58 -6.53
CA PHE A 535 11.16 1.26 -6.80
C PHE A 535 11.16 0.95 -8.31
N PHE A 536 12.04 0.04 -8.71
CA PHE A 536 12.23 -0.45 -10.08
C PHE A 536 12.62 0.67 -11.07
N ILE A 537 13.44 1.63 -10.65
CA ILE A 537 13.79 2.82 -11.45
C ILE A 537 14.77 2.54 -12.59
N ASP A 538 15.51 1.43 -12.55
CA ASP A 538 16.47 1.06 -13.58
C ASP A 538 15.75 0.64 -14.87
N ARG A 539 15.60 1.59 -15.80
CA ARG A 539 14.91 1.40 -17.09
C ARG A 539 15.68 0.54 -18.10
N ASN A 540 16.96 0.25 -17.87
CA ASN A 540 17.68 -0.75 -18.67
C ASN A 540 17.28 -2.17 -18.26
N ARG A 541 16.73 -2.32 -17.06
CA ARG A 541 16.39 -3.60 -16.46
C ARG A 541 14.89 -3.86 -16.42
N TYR A 542 14.12 -2.88 -15.97
CA TYR A 542 12.67 -2.91 -15.93
C TYR A 542 12.16 -1.94 -16.98
N ASP A 543 11.59 -2.45 -18.08
CA ASP A 543 10.85 -1.58 -18.99
C ASP A 543 9.67 -0.92 -18.24
N GLU A 544 9.20 0.20 -18.77
CA GLU A 544 8.19 1.04 -18.09
C GLU A 544 6.93 0.25 -17.72
N ASN A 545 6.46 -0.63 -18.62
CA ASN A 545 5.23 -1.38 -18.41
C ASN A 545 5.40 -2.39 -17.27
N VAL A 546 6.52 -3.11 -17.24
CA VAL A 546 6.82 -4.06 -16.15
C VAL A 546 6.98 -3.32 -14.83
N ALA A 547 7.70 -2.19 -14.80
CA ALA A 547 7.92 -1.39 -13.60
C ALA A 547 6.60 -0.86 -13.03
N VAL A 548 5.76 -0.23 -13.84
CA VAL A 548 4.45 0.31 -13.40
C VAL A 548 3.53 -0.81 -12.94
N ARG A 549 3.42 -1.91 -13.70
CA ARG A 549 2.58 -3.05 -13.33
C ARG A 549 2.98 -3.60 -11.96
N MET A 550 4.27 -3.80 -11.71
CA MET A 550 4.76 -4.27 -10.42
C MET A 550 4.45 -3.29 -9.28
N ARG A 551 4.55 -1.99 -9.52
CA ARG A 551 4.26 -0.96 -8.51
C ARG A 551 2.80 -0.93 -8.11
N THR A 552 1.90 -1.13 -9.07
CA THR A 552 0.44 -1.07 -8.88
C THR A 552 -0.23 -2.42 -8.60
N TYR A 553 0.54 -3.52 -8.55
CA TYR A 553 -0.02 -4.86 -8.44
C TYR A 553 -0.86 -5.04 -7.17
N ILE A 554 -2.08 -5.54 -7.33
CA ILE A 554 -3.06 -5.77 -6.26
C ILE A 554 -2.87 -7.18 -5.69
N GLN A 555 -2.63 -7.27 -4.39
CA GLN A 555 -2.42 -8.51 -3.68
C GLN A 555 -3.76 -9.15 -3.34
N GLN A 556 -4.24 -10.07 -4.18
CA GLN A 556 -5.49 -10.79 -3.93
C GLN A 556 -5.34 -11.93 -2.91
N ASN A 557 -4.12 -12.44 -2.73
CA ASN A 557 -3.83 -13.53 -1.80
C ASN A 557 -2.42 -13.38 -1.22
N LEU A 558 -2.19 -13.93 -0.02
CA LEU A 558 -0.85 -14.17 0.48
C LEU A 558 -0.20 -15.30 -0.33
N TRP A 559 1.14 -15.28 -0.42
CA TRP A 559 1.84 -16.41 -1.01
C TRP A 559 1.64 -17.65 -0.14
N GLU A 560 1.39 -18.78 -0.78
CA GLU A 560 1.47 -20.07 -0.10
C GLU A 560 2.92 -20.29 0.30
N CYS A 561 3.24 -20.09 1.56
CA CYS A 561 4.48 -20.43 2.21
C CYS A 561 4.15 -21.51 3.24
#